data_AF-A0A4U2E1K4-F1
#
_entry.id   AF-A0A4U2E1K4-F1
#
_cell.length_a   1.000
_cell.length_b   1.000
_cell.length_c   1.000
_cell.angle_alpha   90.00
_cell.angle_beta   90.00
_cell.angle_gamma   90.00
#
_symmetry.space_group_name_H-M   'P 1'
#
loop_
_entity.id
_entity.type
_entity.pdbx_description
1 polymer ?
#
loop_
_entity_poly.entity_id
_entity_poly.type
_entity_poly.pdbx_seq_one_letter_code
_entity_poly.pdbx_strand_id
1 'polypeptide(L)' 'MWYSAGLTYAISENMTVDAAFALVQSESGSFTETDAAGQKLTFDAEGVAYLSAIQLNYIFN' A
#
# COMPACT_ATOMS: atom_id res chain seq x y z
N MET A 1 -8.97 0.67 4.76
CA MET A 1 -9.32 -0.62 4.12
C MET A 1 -8.29 -1.00 3.06
N TRP A 2 -8.05 -2.30 2.89
CA TRP A 2 -7.14 -2.84 1.87
C TRP A 2 -7.93 -3.70 0.88
N TYR A 3 -7.73 -3.46 -0.41
CA TYR A 3 -8.26 -4.28 -1.49
C TYR A 3 -7.10 -4.70 -2.39
N SER A 4 -6.86 -5.99 -2.54
CA SER A 4 -5.72 -6.49 -3.30
C SER A 4 -6.10 -7.60 -4.26
N ALA A 5 -5.32 -7.71 -5.33
CA ALA A 5 -5.38 -8.78 -6.30
C ALA A 5 -3.95 -9.11 -6.74
N GLY A 6 -3.68 -10.39 -6.99
CA GLY A 6 -2.38 -10.84 -7.43
C GLY A 6 -2.47 -12.16 -8.18
N LEU A 7 -1.45 -12.42 -8.98
CA LEU A 7 -1.27 -13.66 -9.71
C LEU A 7 0.19 -14.11 -9.62
N THR A 8 0.36 -15.43 -9.63
CA THR A 8 1.64 -16.09 -9.71
C THR A 8 1.67 -16.93 -10.97
N TYR A 9 2.76 -16.86 -11.72
CA TYR A 9 3.01 -17.70 -12.89
C TYR A 9 4.30 -18.50 -12.70
N ALA A 10 4.20 -19.83 -12.84
CA ALA A 10 5.36 -20.72 -12.82
C ALA A 10 6.03 -20.71 -14.20
N ILE A 11 7.28 -20.22 -14.24
CA ILE A 11 8.07 -20.18 -15.48
C ILE A 11 8.75 -21.54 -15.72
N SER A 12 9.25 -22.14 -14.64
CA SER A 12 9.84 -23.48 -14.58
C SER A 12 9.59 -24.12 -13.21
N GLU A 13 9.98 -25.37 -13.01
CA GLU A 13 9.84 -26.07 -11.71
C GLU A 13 10.53 -25.35 -10.54
N ASN A 14 11.56 -24.55 -10.83
CA ASN A 14 12.37 -23.83 -9.84
C ASN A 14 12.25 -22.31 -9.91
N MET A 15 11.34 -21.76 -10.75
CA MET A 15 11.23 -20.31 -10.94
C MET A 15 9.77 -19.87 -11.11
N THR A 16 9.38 -18.84 -10.36
CA THR A 16 8.07 -18.21 -10.47
C THR A 16 8.19 -16.69 -10.59
N VAL A 17 7.18 -16.07 -11.20
CA VAL A 17 6.99 -14.61 -11.19
C VAL A 17 5.64 -14.28 -10.57
N ASP A 18 5.64 -13.29 -9.70
CA ASP A 18 4.44 -12.74 -9.08
C ASP A 18 4.18 -11.33 -9.59
N ALA A 19 2.91 -11.02 -9.84
CA ALA A 19 2.45 -9.67 -10.08
C ALA A 19 1.29 -9.37 -9.13
N ALA A 20 1.37 -8.24 -8.42
CA ALA A 20 0.38 -7.87 -7.41
C ALA A 20 0.02 -6.39 -7.49
N PHE A 21 -1.21 -6.10 -7.09
CA PHE A 21 -1.75 -4.75 -6.95
C PHE A 21 -2.56 -4.64 -5.65
N ALA A 22 -2.47 -3.48 -5.01
CA ALA A 22 -3.31 -3.15 -3.87
C ALA A 22 -3.78 -1.69 -3.89
N LEU A 23 -5.05 -1.49 -3.57
CA LEU A 23 -5.65 -0.21 -3.20
C LEU A 23 -5.70 -0.13 -1.68
N VAL A 24 -5.11 0.93 -1.13
CA VAL A 24 -5.13 1.24 0.30
C VAL A 24 -5.89 2.54 0.49
N GLN A 25 -6.98 2.48 1.24
CA GLN A 25 -7.78 3.65 1.58
C GLN A 25 -7.67 3.90 3.08
N SER A 26 -7.26 5.09 3.48
CA SER A 26 -7.27 5.50 4.88
C SER A 26 -8.71 5.69 5.34
N GLU A 27 -8.93 5.55 6.65
CA GLU A 27 -10.12 6.11 7.26
C GLU A 27 -10.01 7.64 7.26
N SER A 28 -11.12 8.33 7.03
CA SER A 28 -11.17 9.79 7.16
C SER A 28 -11.03 10.17 8.62
N GLY A 29 -10.17 11.15 8.92
CA GLY A 29 -9.92 11.57 10.29
C GLY A 29 -9.81 13.08 10.40
N SER A 30 -10.25 13.62 11.54
CA SER A 30 -10.05 15.02 11.90
C SER A 30 -9.10 15.10 13.08
N PHE A 31 -8.10 15.97 13.02
CA PHE A 31 -7.17 16.20 14.11
C PHE A 31 -6.93 17.69 14.31
N THR A 32 -6.67 18.07 15.58
CA THR A 32 -6.40 19.46 15.94
C THR A 32 -4.96 19.57 16.43
N GLU A 33 -4.20 20.48 15.82
CA GLU A 33 -2.85 20.82 16.23
C GLU A 33 -2.80 22.23 16.79
N THR A 34 -1.79 22.53 17.60
CA THR A 34 -1.51 23.90 18.05
C THR A 34 -0.22 24.35 17.41
N ASP A 35 -0.26 25.46 16.67
CA ASP A 35 0.92 26.00 16.01
C ASP A 35 1.89 26.69 16.99
N ALA A 36 3.05 27.11 16.49
CA ALA A 36 4.07 27.79 17.29
C ALA A 36 3.60 29.16 17.85
N ALA A 37 2.53 29.75 17.30
CA ALA A 37 1.91 30.98 17.78
C ALA A 37 0.78 30.71 18.80
N GLY A 38 0.50 29.45 19.13
CA GLY A 38 -0.53 29.05 20.10
C GLY A 38 -1.94 28.94 19.51
N GLN A 39 -2.09 28.99 18.18
CA GLN A 39 -3.38 28.88 17.52
C GLN A 39 -3.77 27.40 17.35
N LYS A 40 -5.01 27.06 17.67
CA LYS A 40 -5.57 25.74 17.36
C LYS A 40 -6.02 25.69 15.90
N LEU A 41 -5.48 24.73 15.17
CA LEU A 41 -5.78 24.45 13.77
C LEU A 41 -6.42 23.08 13.69
N THR A 42 -7.57 22.98 13.02
CA THR A 42 -8.24 21.71 12.78
C THR A 42 -8.03 21.31 11.33
N PHE A 43 -7.63 20.07 11.12
CA PHE A 43 -7.34 19.48 9.83
C PHE A 43 -8.18 18.23 9.63
N ASP A 44 -8.79 18.13 8.47
CA ASP A 44 -9.44 16.91 8.00
C ASP A 44 -8.52 16.25 6.98
N ALA A 45 -8.26 14.95 7.17
CA ALA A 45 -7.37 14.17 6.33
C ALA A 45 -8.06 12.91 5.81
N GLU A 46 -7.87 12.70 4.50
CA GLU A 46 -8.29 11.50 3.78
C GLU A 46 -7.17 11.10 2.82
N GLY A 47 -6.97 9.79 2.63
CA GLY A 47 -5.86 9.27 1.84
C GLY A 47 -6.23 8.03 1.05
N VAL A 48 -5.80 7.99 -0.21
CA VAL A 48 -5.89 6.81 -1.08
C VAL A 48 -4.53 6.57 -1.71
N ALA A 49 -4.06 5.33 -1.67
CA ALA A 49 -2.79 4.91 -2.25
C ALA A 49 -2.96 3.66 -3.13
N TYR A 50 -2.17 3.60 -4.20
CA TYR A 50 -2.12 2.49 -5.13
C TYR A 50 -0.72 1.88 -5.09
N LEU A 51 -0.64 0.58 -4.83
CA LEU A 51 0.60 -0.17 -4.75
C LEU A 51 0.62 -1.21 -5.88
N SER A 52 1.76 -1.33 -6.55
CA SER A 52 2.00 -2.39 -7.54
C SER A 52 3.37 -3.02 -7.30
N ALA A 53 3.46 -4.33 -7.52
CA ALA A 53 4.68 -5.08 -7.30
C ALA A 53 4.86 -6.18 -8.35
N ILE A 54 6.10 -6.40 -8.73
CA ILE A 54 6.55 -7.54 -9.53
C ILE A 54 7.68 -8.20 -8.75
N GLN A 55 7.63 -9.53 -8.60
CA GLN A 55 8.65 -10.30 -7.89
C GLN A 55 9.07 -11.52 -8.70
N LEU A 56 10.37 -11.82 -8.68
CA LEU A 56 10.94 -13.05 -9.25
C LEU A 56 11.45 -13.92 -8.11
N ASN A 57 11.05 -15.19 -8.10
CA ASN A 57 11.47 -16.17 -7.13
C ASN A 57 12.24 -17.29 -7.82
N TYR A 58 13.37 -17.71 -7.24
CA TYR A 58 14.19 -18.82 -7.77
C TYR A 58 14.65 -19.72 -6.62
N ILE A 59 14.57 -21.03 -6.82
CA ILE A 59 15.04 -22.04 -5.85
C ILE A 59 16.28 -22.72 -6.43
N PHE A 60 17.39 -22.72 -5.68
CA PHE A 60 18.60 -23.46 -6.01
C PHE A 60 18.46 -24.91 -5.55
N ASN A 61 18.84 -25.85 -6.43
CA ASN A 61 18.85 -27.29 -6.17
C ASN A 61 20.28 -27.80 -6.17
#